data_AF-H2Z3B7-F1
#
_entry.id   AF-H2Z3B7-F1
#
_cell.length_a   1.000
_cell.length_b   1.000
_cell.length_c   1.000
_cell.angle_alpha   90.00
_cell.angle_beta   90.00
_cell.angle_gamma   90.00
#
_symmetry.space_group_name_H-M   'P 1'
#
loop_
_entity.id
_entity.type
_entity.pdbx_description
1 polymer ?
#
loop_
_entity_poly.entity_id
_entity_poly.type
_entity_poly.pdbx_seq_one_letter_code
_entity_poly.pdbx_strand_id
1 'polypeptide(L)'
;LKEDERIMENFCKYPVEVKLNSEFYLIPAKSSFLMSDLKEIGSLVEACKHKEKFNCIVMDPPWENKSVRRGKKYDWLSLEDIKTIPLPDLAAPECLVVIWVTNKLKILNFVKEILFPFWSVEFITKWYWVKTTKFGKPIFPFENLHKKPYETMIIGKFSPKHKMDQASDSDIKELVICSVPCSIHSHKPPLEAVLKRYANLSKDAKCLELFARSLVPHWTSWGNEVLKLQNTSYFVKLAIYF
;
A
#
# COMPACT_ATOMS: atom_id res chain seq x y z
N LEU A 1 -7.05 24.91 -11.16
CA LEU A 1 -7.81 23.69 -10.82
C LEU A 1 -8.41 23.96 -9.44
N LYS A 2 -9.74 24.05 -9.29
CA LYS A 2 -10.32 23.62 -8.01
C LYS A 2 -10.11 22.11 -8.05
N GLU A 3 -9.19 21.63 -7.23
CA GLU A 3 -8.68 20.26 -7.27
C GLU A 3 -9.85 19.31 -7.02
N ASP A 4 -10.32 18.74 -8.13
CA ASP A 4 -11.53 17.95 -8.21
C ASP A 4 -11.43 16.71 -7.33
N GLU A 5 -12.48 16.44 -6.57
CA GLU A 5 -12.76 15.19 -5.83
C GLU A 5 -12.93 13.97 -6.78
N ARG A 6 -12.24 13.97 -7.92
CA ARG A 6 -12.37 13.01 -9.00
C ARG A 6 -11.09 12.22 -9.15
N ILE A 7 -11.23 10.90 -9.16
CA ILE A 7 -10.14 9.98 -9.49
C ILE A 7 -9.62 10.33 -10.90
N MET A 8 -8.31 10.55 -11.01
CA MET A 8 -7.61 10.69 -12.28
C MET A 8 -7.28 9.31 -12.84
N GLU A 9 -7.46 9.09 -14.14
CA GLU A 9 -7.32 7.77 -14.76
C GLU A 9 -6.51 7.85 -16.05
N ASN A 10 -5.53 6.95 -16.21
CA ASN A 10 -4.90 6.70 -17.49
C ASN A 10 -5.50 5.44 -18.12
N PHE A 11 -6.48 5.60 -19.01
CA PHE A 11 -7.09 4.48 -19.73
C PHE A 11 -6.26 3.97 -20.92
N CYS A 12 -5.12 4.59 -21.25
CA CYS A 12 -4.29 4.14 -22.37
C CYS A 12 -3.64 2.78 -22.08
N LYS A 13 -3.20 2.13 -23.16
CA LYS A 13 -2.38 0.89 -23.07
C LYS A 13 -0.90 1.18 -22.81
N TYR A 14 -0.52 2.45 -22.72
CA TYR A 14 0.85 2.92 -22.56
C TYR A 14 0.91 4.02 -21.47
N PRO A 15 2.08 4.24 -20.86
CA PRO A 15 2.28 5.35 -19.93
C PRO A 15 2.09 6.70 -20.63
N VAL A 16 1.54 7.67 -19.92
CA VAL A 16 1.29 9.03 -20.43
C VAL A 16 2.04 10.02 -19.55
N GLU A 17 2.76 10.95 -20.16
CA GLU A 17 3.38 12.06 -19.44
C GLU A 17 2.36 13.17 -19.22
N VAL A 18 2.26 13.66 -17.99
CA VAL A 18 1.34 14.74 -17.59
C VAL A 18 2.14 15.84 -16.89
N LYS A 19 1.84 17.10 -17.24
CA LYS A 19 2.43 18.27 -16.60
C LYS A 19 1.52 18.76 -15.46
N LEU A 20 2.06 18.82 -14.24
CA LEU A 20 1.37 19.34 -13.05
C LEU A 20 2.32 20.27 -12.28
N ASN A 21 1.88 21.49 -11.97
CA ASN A 21 2.67 22.48 -11.22
C ASN A 21 4.11 22.68 -11.74
N SER A 22 4.27 22.72 -13.07
CA SER A 22 5.54 22.87 -13.79
C SER A 22 6.48 21.65 -13.77
N GLU A 23 6.10 20.57 -13.10
CA GLU A 23 6.81 19.29 -13.10
C GLU A 23 6.12 18.30 -14.06
N PHE A 24 6.88 17.31 -14.54
CA PHE A 24 6.38 16.26 -15.43
C PHE A 24 6.33 14.92 -14.71
N TYR A 25 5.21 14.22 -14.87
CA TYR A 25 4.93 12.94 -14.22
C TYR A 25 4.57 11.89 -15.26
N LEU A 26 5.17 10.70 -15.15
CA LEU A 26 4.86 9.55 -16.01
C LEU A 26 3.78 8.69 -15.35
N ILE A 27 2.56 8.76 -15.86
CA ILE A 27 1.41 8.02 -15.35
C ILE A 27 1.35 6.65 -16.02
N PRO A 28 1.47 5.52 -15.29
CA PRO A 28 1.44 4.19 -15.88
C PRO A 28 0.16 3.88 -16.66
N ALA A 29 0.24 2.93 -17.57
CA ALA A 29 -0.94 2.45 -18.30
C ALA A 29 -1.98 1.86 -17.32
N LYS A 30 -3.26 2.12 -17.58
CA LYS A 30 -4.38 1.53 -16.84
C LYS A 30 -4.35 1.77 -15.32
N SER A 31 -3.63 2.78 -14.84
CA SER A 31 -3.66 3.18 -13.42
C SER A 31 -4.66 4.29 -13.17
N SER A 32 -5.15 4.36 -11.94
CA SER A 32 -5.97 5.46 -11.46
C SER A 32 -5.44 5.97 -10.13
N PHE A 33 -5.67 7.24 -9.82
CA PHE A 33 -5.24 7.80 -8.55
C PHE A 33 -6.10 8.97 -8.06
N LEU A 34 -6.08 9.18 -6.75
CA LEU A 34 -6.68 10.34 -6.10
C LEU A 34 -5.71 10.86 -5.04
N MET A 35 -5.34 12.13 -5.16
CA MET A 35 -4.47 12.80 -4.20
C MET A 35 -5.33 13.63 -3.25
N SER A 36 -5.51 13.17 -2.02
CA SER A 36 -6.19 13.91 -0.97
C SER A 36 -5.69 13.50 0.42
N ASP A 37 -5.95 14.36 1.41
CA ASP A 37 -5.64 14.09 2.81
C ASP A 37 -6.63 13.13 3.45
N LEU A 38 -6.21 12.48 4.55
CA LEU A 38 -7.08 11.60 5.32
C LEU A 38 -8.37 12.30 5.77
N LYS A 39 -8.33 13.60 6.06
CA LYS A 39 -9.53 14.39 6.39
C LYS A 39 -10.58 14.39 5.26
N GLU A 40 -10.14 14.15 4.03
CA GLU A 40 -10.95 14.10 2.81
C GLU A 40 -11.06 12.67 2.25
N ILE A 41 -10.82 11.64 3.07
CA ILE A 41 -10.92 10.25 2.61
C ILE A 41 -12.33 9.85 2.16
N GLY A 42 -13.36 10.58 2.60
CA GLY A 42 -14.73 10.43 2.11
C GLY A 42 -14.84 10.61 0.59
N SER A 43 -13.98 11.46 0.00
CA SER A 43 -13.95 11.68 -1.45
C SER A 43 -13.49 10.43 -2.21
N LEU A 44 -12.64 9.58 -1.62
CA LEU A 44 -12.27 8.29 -2.20
C LEU A 44 -13.47 7.34 -2.22
N VAL A 45 -14.26 7.31 -1.15
CA VAL A 45 -15.46 6.47 -1.06
C VAL A 45 -16.49 6.94 -2.09
N GLU A 46 -16.76 8.24 -2.17
CA GLU A 46 -17.71 8.79 -3.14
C GLU A 46 -17.23 8.54 -4.58
N ALA A 47 -15.96 8.75 -4.88
CA ALA A 47 -15.40 8.48 -6.21
C ALA A 47 -15.42 6.98 -6.59
N CYS A 48 -15.43 6.09 -5.60
CA CYS A 48 -15.55 4.64 -5.78
C CYS A 48 -16.99 4.13 -5.64
N LYS A 49 -17.97 4.96 -5.29
CA LYS A 49 -19.34 4.55 -4.93
C LYS A 49 -20.08 3.78 -6.02
N HIS A 50 -19.82 4.14 -7.27
CA HIS A 50 -20.38 3.47 -8.45
C HIS A 50 -19.41 2.45 -9.07
N LYS A 51 -18.23 2.26 -8.48
CA LYS A 51 -17.24 1.27 -8.90
C LYS A 51 -17.42 -0.01 -8.09
N GLU A 52 -16.93 -1.12 -8.62
CA GLU A 52 -16.81 -2.35 -7.86
C GLU A 52 -15.83 -2.17 -6.69
N LYS A 53 -16.14 -2.81 -5.56
CA LYS A 53 -15.25 -2.81 -4.39
C LYS A 53 -13.94 -3.55 -4.68
N PHE A 54 -12.91 -3.26 -3.89
CA PHE A 54 -11.57 -3.78 -4.12
C PHE A 54 -11.41 -5.21 -3.59
N ASN A 55 -10.74 -6.07 -4.37
CA ASN A 55 -10.37 -7.43 -4.00
C ASN A 55 -9.07 -7.49 -3.21
N CYS A 56 -8.21 -6.47 -3.34
CA CYS A 56 -6.99 -6.33 -2.56
C CYS A 56 -6.77 -4.87 -2.18
N ILE A 57 -6.48 -4.63 -0.91
CA ILE A 57 -6.10 -3.32 -0.38
C ILE A 57 -4.73 -3.45 0.28
N VAL A 58 -3.75 -2.72 -0.23
CA VAL A 58 -2.42 -2.59 0.36
C VAL A 58 -2.31 -1.20 0.98
N MET A 59 -1.71 -1.08 2.16
CA MET A 59 -1.47 0.21 2.79
C MET A 59 -0.13 0.28 3.50
N ASP A 60 0.52 1.44 3.43
CA ASP A 60 1.74 1.79 4.19
C ASP A 60 1.50 3.05 5.01
N PRO A 61 0.74 2.97 6.11
CA PRO A 61 0.40 4.16 6.87
C PRO A 61 1.63 4.85 7.46
N PRO A 62 1.64 6.18 7.58
CA PRO A 62 2.73 6.93 8.21
C PRO A 62 2.70 6.77 9.75
N TRP A 63 3.05 5.58 10.23
CA TRP A 63 3.06 5.24 11.65
C TRP A 63 3.92 6.20 12.47
N GLU A 64 3.45 6.53 13.67
CA GLU A 64 4.20 7.38 14.58
C GLU A 64 5.62 6.81 14.88
N ASN A 65 6.63 7.65 14.61
CA ASN A 65 8.01 7.32 14.89
C ASN A 65 8.73 8.48 15.59
N LYS A 66 9.46 8.15 16.68
CA LYS A 66 10.27 9.10 17.46
C LYS A 66 11.30 9.85 16.61
N SER A 67 11.78 9.25 15.52
CA SER A 67 12.69 9.91 14.57
C SER A 67 11.99 10.99 13.72
N VAL A 68 10.72 10.81 13.40
CA VAL A 68 9.91 11.76 12.61
C VAL A 68 9.57 13.01 13.43
N ARG A 69 9.38 12.87 14.76
CA ARG A 69 9.14 14.00 15.69
C ARG A 69 10.21 15.10 15.65
N ARG A 70 11.45 14.79 15.24
CA ARG A 70 12.57 15.75 15.19
C ARG A 70 12.72 16.45 13.83
N GLY A 71 12.03 15.97 12.78
CA GLY A 71 12.33 16.37 11.40
C GLY A 71 11.33 17.30 10.71
N LYS A 72 10.15 17.57 11.27
CA LYS A 72 9.05 18.37 10.66
C LYS A 72 8.66 18.00 9.21
N LYS A 73 9.15 16.89 8.66
CA LYS A 73 9.13 16.59 7.21
C LYS A 73 8.00 15.67 6.76
N TYR A 74 7.29 15.03 7.69
CA TYR A 74 6.13 14.17 7.41
C TYR A 74 5.16 14.23 8.59
N ASP A 75 3.88 14.43 8.29
CA ASP A 75 2.80 14.24 9.27
C ASP A 75 2.62 12.73 9.51
N TRP A 76 2.67 12.32 10.77
CA TRP A 76 2.33 10.96 11.17
C TRP A 76 0.87 10.89 11.58
N LEU A 77 0.27 9.72 11.47
CA LEU A 77 -1.10 9.48 11.89
C LEU A 77 -1.14 8.86 13.28
N SER A 78 -2.09 9.31 14.11
CA SER A 78 -2.40 8.62 15.35
C SER A 78 -3.11 7.30 15.07
N LEU A 79 -3.16 6.41 16.05
CA LEU A 79 -3.87 5.14 15.89
C LEU A 79 -5.38 5.35 15.68
N GLU A 80 -5.96 6.39 16.28
CA GLU A 80 -7.36 6.74 16.06
C GLU A 80 -7.60 7.29 14.66
N ASP A 81 -6.68 8.11 14.13
CA ASP A 81 -6.76 8.58 12.73
C ASP A 81 -6.77 7.39 11.77
N ILE A 82 -5.91 6.38 11.97
CA ILE A 82 -5.90 5.18 11.13
C ILE A 82 -7.26 4.46 11.15
N LYS A 83 -7.95 4.39 12.29
CA LYS A 83 -9.27 3.74 12.37
C LYS A 83 -10.34 4.44 11.55
N THR A 84 -10.18 5.74 11.25
CA THR A 84 -11.15 6.50 10.45
C THR A 84 -11.17 6.12 8.97
N ILE A 85 -10.17 5.36 8.49
CA ILE A 85 -10.15 4.85 7.12
C ILE A 85 -11.39 3.95 6.90
N PRO A 86 -12.24 4.23 5.90
CA PRO A 86 -13.48 3.51 5.65
C PRO A 86 -13.24 2.21 4.88
N LEU A 87 -12.36 1.34 5.39
CA LEU A 87 -12.02 0.07 4.75
C LEU A 87 -13.24 -0.81 4.44
N PRO A 88 -14.25 -0.96 5.34
CA PRO A 88 -15.46 -1.73 5.03
C PRO A 88 -16.28 -1.22 3.83
N ASP A 89 -16.23 0.08 3.55
CA ASP A 89 -16.91 0.67 2.40
C ASP A 89 -16.17 0.41 1.09
N LEU A 90 -14.85 0.24 1.16
CA LEU A 90 -13.97 0.03 0.01
C LEU A 90 -13.75 -1.45 -0.32
N ALA A 91 -13.78 -2.35 0.67
CA ALA A 91 -13.41 -3.75 0.54
C ALA A 91 -14.56 -4.64 0.03
N ALA A 92 -14.30 -5.43 -1.01
CA ALA A 92 -15.19 -6.51 -1.44
C ALA A 92 -15.18 -7.65 -0.40
N PRO A 93 -16.23 -8.50 -0.31
CA PRO A 93 -16.15 -9.72 0.48
C PRO A 93 -14.89 -10.53 0.12
N GLU A 94 -14.22 -11.10 1.13
CA GLU A 94 -12.97 -11.84 0.97
C GLU A 94 -11.77 -11.00 0.51
N CYS A 95 -11.89 -9.66 0.54
CA CYS A 95 -10.79 -8.76 0.15
C CYS A 95 -9.54 -9.02 0.99
N LEU A 96 -8.41 -9.17 0.31
CA LEU A 96 -7.11 -9.28 0.97
C LEU A 96 -6.65 -7.90 1.45
N VAL A 97 -6.43 -7.77 2.76
CA VAL A 97 -5.94 -6.54 3.39
C VAL A 97 -4.49 -6.74 3.81
N VAL A 98 -3.60 -5.91 3.29
CA VAL A 98 -2.15 -5.97 3.54
C VAL A 98 -1.69 -4.64 4.13
N ILE A 99 -1.19 -4.68 5.37
CA ILE A 99 -0.72 -3.48 6.07
C ILE A 99 0.77 -3.59 6.37
N TRP A 100 1.57 -2.71 5.79
CA TRP A 100 2.95 -2.51 6.23
C TRP A 100 2.96 -1.91 7.63
N VAL A 101 3.78 -2.48 8.52
CA VAL A 101 3.88 -2.07 9.92
C VAL A 101 5.32 -1.96 10.37
N THR A 102 5.54 -1.09 11.35
CA THR A 102 6.83 -1.09 12.07
C THR A 102 6.97 -2.35 12.92
N ASN A 103 8.20 -2.80 13.19
CA ASN A 103 8.46 -3.95 14.07
C ASN A 103 8.19 -3.67 15.57
N LYS A 104 7.52 -2.56 15.91
CA LYS A 104 7.13 -2.26 17.30
C LYS A 104 5.94 -3.12 17.69
N LEU A 105 6.04 -3.83 18.81
CA LEU A 105 4.96 -4.69 19.31
C LEU A 105 3.64 -3.94 19.48
N LYS A 106 3.67 -2.68 19.94
CA LYS A 106 2.48 -1.81 20.02
C LYS A 106 1.71 -1.71 18.69
N ILE A 107 2.41 -1.53 17.57
CA ILE A 107 1.78 -1.40 16.25
C ILE A 107 1.28 -2.76 15.76
N LEU A 108 2.08 -3.82 15.97
CA LEU A 108 1.68 -5.17 15.62
C LEU A 108 0.39 -5.60 16.33
N ASN A 109 0.32 -5.40 17.64
CA ASN A 109 -0.84 -5.76 18.45
C ASN A 109 -2.05 -4.87 18.10
N PHE A 110 -1.83 -3.56 17.94
CA PHE A 110 -2.91 -2.66 17.49
C PHE A 110 -3.55 -3.13 16.19
N VAL A 111 -2.75 -3.46 15.17
CA VAL A 111 -3.30 -3.91 13.88
C VAL A 111 -4.06 -5.23 14.05
N LYS A 112 -3.47 -6.22 14.72
CA LYS A 112 -4.06 -7.57 14.84
C LYS A 112 -5.28 -7.63 15.76
N GLU A 113 -5.22 -6.96 16.91
CA GLU A 113 -6.16 -7.15 18.01
C GLU A 113 -7.23 -6.05 18.07
N ILE A 114 -7.00 -4.91 17.41
CA ILE A 114 -7.90 -3.75 17.46
C ILE A 114 -8.37 -3.37 16.06
N LEU A 115 -7.46 -3.03 15.16
CA LEU A 115 -7.80 -2.46 13.85
C LEU A 115 -8.51 -3.48 12.95
N PHE A 116 -7.96 -4.68 12.84
CA PHE A 116 -8.54 -5.76 12.04
C PHE A 116 -9.94 -6.14 12.51
N PRO A 117 -10.17 -6.46 13.81
CA PRO A 117 -11.52 -6.68 14.33
C PRO A 117 -12.47 -5.50 14.10
N PHE A 118 -12.00 -4.26 14.29
CA PHE A 118 -12.81 -3.05 14.07
C PHE A 118 -13.29 -2.91 12.61
N TRP A 119 -12.47 -3.33 11.65
CA TRP A 119 -12.84 -3.35 10.23
C TRP A 119 -13.44 -4.67 9.75
N SER A 120 -13.76 -5.62 10.64
CA SER A 120 -14.21 -6.96 10.25
C SER A 120 -13.23 -7.69 9.33
N VAL A 121 -11.93 -7.53 9.59
CA VAL A 121 -10.84 -8.24 8.92
C VAL A 121 -10.35 -9.36 9.84
N GLU A 122 -10.31 -10.57 9.33
CA GLU A 122 -9.69 -11.72 9.99
C GLU A 122 -8.18 -11.69 9.77
N PHE A 123 -7.39 -11.84 10.84
CA PHE A 123 -5.95 -11.99 10.71
C PHE A 123 -5.61 -13.35 10.11
N ILE A 124 -4.77 -13.37 9.06
CA ILE A 124 -4.29 -14.61 8.44
C ILE A 124 -2.85 -14.90 8.86
N THR A 125 -1.91 -14.03 8.46
CA THR A 125 -0.47 -14.29 8.62
C THR A 125 0.34 -13.00 8.62
N LYS A 126 1.65 -13.14 8.79
CA LYS A 126 2.63 -12.06 8.60
C LYS A 126 3.53 -12.40 7.44
N TRP A 127 3.92 -11.38 6.69
CA TRP A 127 5.01 -11.47 5.71
C TRP A 127 6.15 -10.54 6.12
N TYR A 128 7.36 -10.86 5.70
CA TYR A 128 8.55 -10.05 6.00
C TYR A 128 9.24 -9.63 4.71
N TRP A 129 9.58 -8.36 4.62
CA TRP A 129 10.51 -7.87 3.61
C TRP A 129 11.89 -7.74 4.22
N VAL A 130 12.77 -8.70 3.92
CA VAL A 130 14.18 -8.67 4.32
C VAL A 130 14.98 -7.85 3.31
N LYS A 131 15.62 -6.80 3.82
CA LYS A 131 16.49 -5.91 3.06
C LYS A 131 17.88 -6.47 3.01
N THR A 132 18.38 -6.64 1.79
CA THR A 132 19.69 -7.23 1.51
C THR A 132 20.58 -6.26 0.76
N THR A 133 21.89 -6.50 0.83
CA THR A 133 22.89 -5.90 -0.06
C THR A 133 22.80 -6.54 -1.44
N LYS A 134 23.46 -5.96 -2.45
CA LYS A 134 23.59 -6.56 -3.78
C LYS A 134 24.25 -7.96 -3.81
N PHE A 135 24.86 -8.37 -2.69
CA PHE A 135 25.49 -9.68 -2.51
C PHE A 135 24.63 -10.65 -1.68
N GLY A 136 23.34 -10.33 -1.46
CA GLY A 136 22.41 -11.18 -0.72
C GLY A 136 22.58 -11.19 0.80
N LYS A 137 23.52 -10.41 1.36
CA LYS A 137 23.70 -10.29 2.82
C LYS A 137 22.69 -9.30 3.43
N PRO A 138 22.12 -9.54 4.62
CA PRO A 138 21.27 -8.56 5.31
C PRO A 138 21.97 -7.20 5.47
N ILE A 139 21.23 -6.10 5.34
CA ILE A 139 21.79 -4.75 5.52
C ILE A 139 22.16 -4.43 6.98
N PHE A 140 21.60 -5.18 7.93
CA PHE A 140 21.91 -5.17 9.36
C PHE A 140 21.85 -6.60 9.89
N PRO A 141 22.61 -6.94 10.96
CA PRO A 141 22.43 -8.21 11.66
C PRO A 141 21.00 -8.34 12.24
N PHE A 142 20.45 -9.55 12.27
CA PHE A 142 19.10 -9.79 12.81
C PHE A 142 19.06 -9.60 14.34
N GLU A 143 20.18 -9.83 15.00
CA GLU A 143 20.40 -9.73 16.44
C GLU A 143 20.44 -8.27 16.92
N ASN A 144 20.53 -7.31 15.99
CA ASN A 144 20.59 -5.90 16.35
C ASN A 144 19.30 -5.47 17.08
N LEU A 145 19.46 -4.86 18.26
CA LEU A 145 18.35 -4.47 19.14
C LEU A 145 17.59 -3.23 18.64
N HIS A 146 18.24 -2.37 17.85
CA HIS A 146 17.71 -1.06 17.46
C HIS A 146 17.21 -1.00 16.01
N LYS A 147 17.87 -1.70 15.10
CA LYS A 147 17.51 -1.74 13.68
C LYS A 147 17.39 -3.17 13.21
N LYS A 148 16.22 -3.53 12.68
CA LYS A 148 16.03 -4.82 12.02
C LYS A 148 16.29 -4.70 10.53
N PRO A 149 16.88 -5.71 9.88
CA PRO A 149 17.07 -5.73 8.44
C PRO A 149 15.78 -6.05 7.68
N TYR A 150 14.61 -5.97 8.32
CA TYR A 150 13.34 -6.30 7.69
C TYR A 150 12.22 -5.37 8.13
N GLU A 151 11.21 -5.24 7.28
CA GLU A 151 9.91 -4.65 7.60
C GLU A 151 8.84 -5.76 7.59
N THR A 152 7.79 -5.59 8.40
CA THR A 152 6.73 -6.58 8.55
C THR A 152 5.48 -6.09 7.80
N MET A 153 4.77 -7.01 7.18
CA MET A 153 3.39 -6.84 6.72
C MET A 153 2.48 -7.73 7.54
N ILE A 154 1.31 -7.22 7.92
CA ILE A 154 0.23 -8.02 8.47
C ILE A 154 -0.79 -8.25 7.35
N ILE A 155 -1.12 -9.51 7.14
CA ILE A 155 -2.08 -9.96 6.12
C ILE A 155 -3.36 -10.38 6.82
N GLY A 156 -4.48 -9.89 6.32
CA GLY A 156 -5.81 -10.31 6.75
C GLY A 156 -6.79 -10.36 5.59
N LYS A 157 -8.00 -10.80 5.89
CA LYS A 157 -9.07 -10.98 4.92
C LYS A 157 -10.37 -10.41 5.45
N PHE A 158 -10.96 -9.51 4.67
CA PHE A 158 -12.19 -8.83 5.05
C PHE A 158 -13.39 -9.76 4.92
N SER A 159 -14.15 -9.91 6.00
CA SER A 159 -15.39 -10.68 6.03
C SER A 159 -16.53 -9.82 6.59
N PRO A 160 -17.43 -9.29 5.74
CA PRO A 160 -18.51 -8.39 6.17
C PRO A 160 -19.57 -9.08 7.04
N LYS A 161 -19.58 -10.42 7.08
CA LYS A 161 -20.39 -11.20 8.01
C LYS A 161 -19.43 -11.85 8.99
N HIS A 162 -19.66 -11.69 10.28
CA HIS A 162 -19.05 -12.55 11.32
C HIS A 162 -19.57 -13.99 11.17
N LYS A 163 -19.31 -14.65 10.04
CA LYS A 163 -19.37 -16.10 9.94
C LYS A 163 -18.12 -16.62 10.66
N MET A 164 -18.16 -16.56 11.98
CA MET A 164 -17.13 -17.11 12.87
C MET A 164 -17.09 -18.65 12.85
N ASP A 165 -17.99 -19.29 12.09
CA ASP A 165 -18.25 -20.72 12.20
C ASP A 165 -17.53 -21.59 11.17
N GLN A 166 -16.71 -21.04 10.30
CA GLN A 166 -15.79 -21.85 9.49
C GLN A 166 -14.43 -21.16 9.46
N ALA A 167 -13.46 -21.76 10.15
CA ALA A 167 -12.06 -21.46 9.91
C ALA A 167 -11.84 -21.61 8.40
N SER A 168 -11.76 -20.49 7.68
CA SER A 168 -11.43 -20.55 6.26
C SER A 168 -9.95 -20.95 6.22
N ASP A 169 -9.69 -22.19 5.82
CA ASP A 169 -8.33 -22.67 5.67
C ASP A 169 -7.65 -21.79 4.62
N SER A 170 -6.87 -20.82 5.09
CA SER A 170 -6.22 -19.86 4.21
C SER A 170 -4.93 -20.48 3.73
N ASP A 171 -4.84 -20.76 2.42
CA ASP A 171 -3.61 -21.22 1.77
C ASP A 171 -2.45 -20.18 1.84
N ILE A 172 -2.72 -18.98 2.36
CA ILE A 172 -1.75 -17.90 2.49
C ILE A 172 -0.83 -18.15 3.69
N LYS A 173 0.31 -18.77 3.41
CA LYS A 173 1.37 -19.02 4.39
C LYS A 173 2.20 -17.77 4.67
N GLU A 174 2.93 -17.81 5.79
CA GLU A 174 4.01 -16.85 6.06
C GLU A 174 5.02 -16.84 4.90
N LEU A 175 5.50 -15.65 4.54
CA LEU A 175 6.40 -15.45 3.40
C LEU A 175 7.50 -14.45 3.75
N VAL A 176 8.70 -14.73 3.23
CA VAL A 176 9.83 -13.81 3.25
C VAL A 176 10.13 -13.34 1.83
N ILE A 177 10.07 -12.03 1.62
CA ILE A 177 10.48 -11.35 0.39
C ILE A 177 11.86 -10.76 0.64
N CYS A 178 12.82 -11.07 -0.21
CA CYS A 178 14.17 -10.51 -0.13
C CYS A 178 14.42 -9.57 -1.31
N SER A 179 14.87 -8.34 -1.06
CA SER A 179 15.33 -7.45 -2.13
C SER A 179 16.36 -6.44 -1.65
N VAL A 180 17.04 -5.80 -2.60
CA VAL A 180 17.88 -4.64 -2.32
C VAL A 180 16.97 -3.43 -2.18
N PRO A 181 17.00 -2.70 -1.06
CA PRO A 181 16.13 -1.54 -0.88
C PRO A 181 16.53 -0.42 -1.84
N CYS A 182 15.53 0.33 -2.32
CA CYS A 182 15.77 1.55 -3.08
C CYS A 182 16.49 2.59 -2.20
N SER A 183 17.30 3.45 -2.83
CA SER A 183 17.90 4.61 -2.16
C SER A 183 16.86 5.64 -1.72
N ILE A 184 15.70 5.68 -2.39
CA ILE A 184 14.60 6.56 -2.03
C ILE A 184 13.93 6.03 -0.76
N HIS A 185 13.84 6.91 0.24
CA HIS A 185 13.27 6.57 1.55
C HIS A 185 11.83 6.05 1.46
N SER A 186 11.58 4.98 2.22
CA SER A 186 10.28 4.30 2.34
C SER A 186 9.69 3.81 1.01
N HIS A 187 10.52 3.52 0.01
CA HIS A 187 10.06 2.87 -1.22
C HIS A 187 10.07 1.34 -1.02
N LYS A 188 8.87 0.78 -0.87
CA LYS A 188 8.61 -0.65 -0.68
C LYS A 188 8.80 -1.43 -2.00
N PRO A 189 9.13 -2.73 -1.96
CA PRO A 189 9.20 -3.54 -3.17
C PRO A 189 7.80 -3.70 -3.79
N PRO A 190 7.70 -3.82 -5.12
CA PRO A 190 6.43 -4.09 -5.77
C PRO A 190 5.87 -5.44 -5.33
N LEU A 191 4.61 -5.46 -4.88
CA LEU A 191 3.99 -6.67 -4.33
C LEU A 191 3.11 -7.42 -5.32
N GLU A 192 2.76 -6.82 -6.47
CA GLU A 192 1.76 -7.35 -7.40
C GLU A 192 1.99 -8.82 -7.79
N ALA A 193 3.20 -9.16 -8.22
CA ALA A 193 3.53 -10.53 -8.64
C ALA A 193 3.38 -11.56 -7.51
N VAL A 194 3.68 -11.16 -6.28
CA VAL A 194 3.55 -12.03 -5.09
C VAL A 194 2.09 -12.16 -4.69
N LEU A 195 1.36 -11.04 -4.64
CA LEU A 195 -0.05 -11.02 -4.27
C LEU A 195 -0.91 -11.84 -5.24
N LYS A 196 -0.66 -11.73 -6.55
CA LYS A 196 -1.36 -12.55 -7.56
C LYS A 196 -1.18 -14.05 -7.36
N ARG A 197 0.00 -14.49 -6.89
CA ARG A 197 0.29 -15.89 -6.66
C ARG A 197 -0.40 -16.47 -5.43
N TYR A 198 -0.46 -15.71 -4.34
CA TYR A 198 -0.92 -16.22 -3.05
C TYR A 198 -2.37 -15.90 -2.73
N ALA A 199 -2.92 -14.81 -3.28
CA ALA A 199 -4.27 -14.38 -2.96
C ALA A 199 -5.30 -14.75 -4.04
N ASN A 200 -4.94 -15.66 -4.97
CA ASN A 200 -5.77 -16.06 -6.12
C ASN A 200 -6.45 -14.86 -6.81
N LEU A 201 -5.76 -13.71 -6.84
CA LEU A 201 -6.30 -12.51 -7.44
C LEU A 201 -6.41 -12.77 -8.93
N SER A 202 -7.65 -12.79 -9.42
CA SER A 202 -7.92 -12.93 -10.85
C SER A 202 -7.22 -11.81 -11.63
N LYS A 203 -7.05 -12.02 -12.94
CA LYS A 203 -6.48 -10.99 -13.82
C LYS A 203 -7.25 -9.66 -13.75
N ASP A 204 -8.54 -9.73 -13.43
CA ASP A 204 -9.45 -8.58 -13.37
C ASP A 204 -9.64 -8.02 -11.95
N ALA A 205 -8.92 -8.58 -10.96
CA ALA A 205 -9.01 -8.17 -9.56
C ALA A 205 -8.70 -6.68 -9.39
N LYS A 206 -9.59 -5.97 -8.70
CA LYS A 206 -9.44 -4.55 -8.39
C LYS A 206 -8.54 -4.40 -7.18
N CYS A 207 -7.46 -3.65 -7.33
CA CYS A 207 -6.47 -3.42 -6.29
C CYS A 207 -6.41 -1.93 -5.92
N LEU A 208 -6.31 -1.65 -4.63
CA LEU A 208 -6.16 -0.31 -4.08
C LEU A 208 -4.89 -0.23 -3.25
N GLU A 209 -4.10 0.83 -3.46
CA GLU A 209 -3.00 1.21 -2.58
C GLU A 209 -3.35 2.48 -1.81
N LEU A 210 -3.43 2.41 -0.47
CA LEU A 210 -3.62 3.55 0.41
C LEU A 210 -2.28 4.06 0.95
N PHE A 211 -2.15 5.38 1.10
CA PHE A 211 -0.90 6.07 1.41
C PHE A 211 0.17 5.86 0.33
N ALA A 212 -0.28 5.68 -0.91
CA ALA A 212 0.57 5.42 -2.06
C ALA A 212 1.52 6.58 -2.33
N ARG A 213 2.72 6.23 -2.79
CA ARG A 213 3.74 7.18 -3.29
C ARG A 213 4.20 6.86 -4.70
N SER A 214 3.79 5.70 -5.21
CA SER A 214 3.99 5.25 -6.58
C SER A 214 2.66 4.81 -7.16
N LEU A 215 2.53 4.95 -8.48
CA LEU A 215 1.47 4.32 -9.26
C LEU A 215 1.93 2.96 -9.76
N VAL A 216 1.01 2.00 -9.78
CA VAL A 216 1.19 0.66 -10.34
C VAL A 216 0.15 0.47 -11.46
N PRO A 217 0.52 -0.11 -12.63
CA PRO A 217 -0.45 -0.41 -13.67
C PRO A 217 -1.62 -1.24 -13.13
N HIS A 218 -2.85 -0.93 -13.54
CA HIS A 218 -4.09 -1.61 -13.12
C HIS A 218 -4.53 -1.39 -11.66
N TRP A 219 -3.83 -0.55 -10.90
CA TRP A 219 -4.20 -0.24 -9.52
C TRP A 219 -4.83 1.14 -9.41
N THR A 220 -5.72 1.27 -8.42
CA THR A 220 -6.11 2.57 -7.87
C THR A 220 -5.15 2.94 -6.74
N SER A 221 -4.63 4.16 -6.73
CA SER A 221 -3.71 4.65 -5.70
C SER A 221 -4.28 5.88 -5.01
N TRP A 222 -4.16 5.96 -3.68
CA TRP A 222 -4.63 7.11 -2.90
C TRP A 222 -3.60 7.57 -1.88
N GLY A 223 -3.44 8.88 -1.75
CA GLY A 223 -2.66 9.50 -0.66
C GLY A 223 -2.06 10.86 -1.03
N ASN A 224 -1.48 11.52 -0.02
CA ASN A 224 -0.91 12.89 -0.13
C ASN A 224 0.24 13.04 -1.12
N GLU A 225 0.94 11.96 -1.44
CA GLU A 225 2.16 11.98 -2.27
C GLU A 225 2.07 10.98 -3.44
N VAL A 226 0.86 10.70 -3.93
CA VAL A 226 0.60 9.59 -4.87
C VAL A 226 1.41 9.62 -6.17
N LEU A 227 1.87 10.80 -6.60
CA LEU A 227 2.70 10.99 -7.80
C LEU A 227 4.20 11.13 -7.51
N LYS A 228 4.64 11.00 -6.26
CA LYS A 228 6.02 11.34 -5.87
C LYS A 228 7.06 10.54 -6.62
N LEU A 229 6.82 9.25 -6.86
CA LEU A 229 7.74 8.39 -7.60
C LEU A 229 7.45 8.35 -9.11
N GLN A 230 6.51 9.18 -9.59
CA GLN A 230 6.14 9.30 -11.00
C GLN A 230 6.80 10.50 -11.65
N ASN A 231 7.46 11.36 -10.88
CA ASN A 231 8.22 12.47 -11.45
C ASN A 231 9.28 11.92 -12.44
N THR A 232 9.29 12.49 -13.64
CA THR A 232 10.15 12.05 -14.76
C THR A 232 11.64 12.07 -14.44
N SER A 233 12.09 12.85 -13.46
CA SER A 233 13.48 12.83 -12.97
C SER A 233 13.94 11.49 -12.38
N TYR A 234 12.99 10.63 -11.98
CA TYR A 234 13.30 9.26 -11.52
C TYR A 234 13.41 8.24 -12.67
N PHE A 235 13.14 8.64 -13.90
CA PHE A 235 13.11 7.74 -15.06
C PHE A 235 14.27 8.05 -16.01
N VAL A 236 14.85 7.00 -16.57
CA VAL A 236 15.81 7.11 -17.67
C VAL A 236 15.11 6.66 -18.93
N LYS A 237 15.17 7.49 -19.98
CA LYS A 237 14.65 7.12 -21.29
C LYS A 237 15.55 6.03 -21.89
N LEU A 238 15.02 4.81 -21.98
CA LEU A 238 15.70 3.74 -22.70
C LEU A 238 15.51 3.99 -24.20
N ALA A 239 16.61 4.20 -24.93
CA ALA A 239 16.58 4.16 -26.39
C ALA A 239 16.38 2.69 -26.80
N ILE A 240 15.14 2.32 -27.13
CA ILE A 240 14.87 1.03 -27.76
C ILE A 240 15.23 1.20 -29.23
N TYR A 241 16.43 0.77 -29.59
CA TYR A 241 16.78 0.54 -30.99
C TYR A 241 16.02 -0.71 -31.42
N PHE A 242 14.99 -0.54 -32.25
CA PHE A 242 14.31 -1.63 -32.95
C PHE A 242 15.12 -2.05 -34.18
#